data_AF-A0A2W6CZU9-F1
#
_entry.id   AF-A0A2W6CZU9-F1
#
_cell.length_a   1.000
_cell.length_b   1.000
_cell.length_c   1.000
_cell.angle_alpha   90.00
_cell.angle_beta   90.00
_cell.angle_gamma   90.00
#
_symmetry.space_group_name_H-M   'P 1'
#
loop_
_entity.id
_entity.type
_entity.pdbx_description
1 polymer ?
#
loop_
_entity_poly.entity_id
_entity_poly.type
_entity_poly.pdbx_seq_one_letter_code
_entity_poly.pdbx_strand_id
1 'polypeptide(L)'
;MSTPTGALWTTRRVIHSLPESVARSGRDGNGVAMSVFFADPGELHAIADRIARHADAVRSNAAALAAAIAHDHWRGTAAEVFAAEAGSLLADMRAAARRLDDAADALRRHAARVQGLIDVVRRAWADVEGWSQALVHDVSDLVVGDGGLLDDAIAHVLSQVSR
;
A
#
# COMPACT_ATOMS: atom_id res chain seq x y z
N MET A 1 47.30 34.96 13.11
CA MET A 1 45.92 35.21 12.66
C MET A 1 45.63 34.29 11.49
N SER A 2 44.98 33.16 11.75
CA SER A 2 44.56 32.21 10.72
C SER A 2 43.23 31.61 11.16
N THR A 3 42.22 31.82 10.32
CA THR A 3 40.83 31.38 10.50
C THR A 3 40.70 29.94 10.02
N PRO A 4 40.19 28.98 10.80
CA PRO A 4 39.71 27.72 10.24
C PRO A 4 38.28 27.90 9.76
N THR A 5 38.15 27.85 8.43
CA THR A 5 36.90 27.72 7.68
C THR A 5 36.22 26.41 8.03
N GLY A 6 35.31 26.46 9.01
CA GLY A 6 34.38 25.38 9.31
C GLY A 6 33.28 25.33 8.26
N ALA A 7 33.33 24.33 7.38
CA ALA A 7 32.27 24.05 6.43
C ALA A 7 31.00 23.60 7.18
N LEU A 8 30.01 24.48 7.21
CA LEU A 8 28.64 24.21 7.64
C LEU A 8 27.98 23.29 6.60
N TRP A 9 27.81 22.03 6.96
CA TRP A 9 26.99 21.07 6.24
C TRP A 9 25.54 21.34 6.64
N THR A 10 24.87 22.19 5.85
CA THR A 10 23.42 22.40 5.94
C THR A 10 22.71 21.18 5.37
N THR A 11 22.19 20.33 6.25
CA THR A 11 21.25 19.27 5.90
C THR A 11 19.96 19.91 5.39
N ARG A 12 19.87 20.12 4.07
CA ARG A 12 18.65 20.52 3.40
C ARG A 12 17.64 19.39 3.53
N ARG A 13 16.77 19.48 4.54
CA ARG A 13 15.53 18.71 4.63
C ARG A 13 14.69 19.06 3.40
N VAL A 14 14.78 18.24 2.37
CA VAL A 14 13.78 18.21 1.31
C VAL A 14 12.57 17.55 1.93
N ILE A 15 11.64 18.37 2.43
CA ILE A 15 10.27 17.95 2.66
C ILE A 15 9.75 17.58 1.27
N HIS A 16 9.67 16.28 0.98
CA HIS A 16 8.95 15.80 -0.18
C HIS A 16 7.50 16.26 0.00
N SER A 17 7.13 17.29 -0.75
CA SER A 17 5.75 17.56 -1.11
C SER A 17 5.17 16.26 -1.65
N LEU A 18 4.11 15.76 -0.99
CA LEU A 18 3.30 14.67 -1.51
C LEU A 18 2.90 15.01 -2.95
N PRO A 19 3.03 14.07 -3.91
CA PRO A 19 2.53 14.31 -5.25
C PRO A 19 1.00 14.46 -5.20
N GLU A 20 0.54 15.58 -5.74
CA GLU A 20 -0.85 15.99 -5.96
C GLU A 20 -1.53 15.15 -7.06
N SER A 21 -1.18 13.85 -7.17
CA SER A 21 -1.64 12.96 -8.25
C SER A 21 -2.94 12.21 -7.95
N VAL A 22 -3.67 12.58 -6.88
CA VAL A 22 -4.96 11.95 -6.51
C VAL A 22 -6.13 12.47 -7.36
N ALA A 23 -5.93 13.44 -8.25
CA ALA A 23 -7.04 14.11 -8.93
C ALA A 23 -7.55 13.46 -10.24
N ARG A 24 -7.28 12.16 -10.50
CA ARG A 24 -7.80 11.51 -11.72
C ARG A 24 -7.96 9.99 -11.61
N SER A 25 -8.81 9.53 -10.70
CA SER A 25 -9.49 8.23 -10.86
C SER A 25 -10.98 8.51 -11.04
N GLY A 26 -11.48 8.18 -12.23
CA GLY A 26 -12.79 8.59 -12.70
C GLY A 26 -13.90 7.66 -12.22
N ARG A 27 -14.91 8.28 -11.57
CA ARG A 27 -16.34 8.08 -11.84
C ARG A 27 -16.85 6.63 -11.79
N ASP A 28 -16.78 6.05 -10.61
CA ASP A 28 -17.67 5.01 -10.12
C ASP A 28 -18.06 5.39 -8.68
N GLY A 29 -19.29 5.86 -8.53
CA GLY A 29 -19.81 6.56 -7.34
C GLY A 29 -19.86 5.74 -6.03
N ASN A 30 -19.34 4.51 -6.01
CA ASN A 30 -19.23 3.67 -4.82
C ASN A 30 -17.80 3.57 -4.23
N GLY A 31 -16.76 4.06 -4.92
CA GLY A 31 -15.37 3.91 -4.46
C GLY A 31 -14.90 4.91 -3.39
N VAL A 32 -15.47 6.11 -3.36
CA VAL A 32 -14.99 7.23 -2.52
C VAL A 32 -15.31 7.03 -1.03
N ALA A 33 -16.36 6.28 -0.70
CA ALA A 33 -16.74 6.04 0.69
C ALA A 33 -15.80 5.05 1.41
N MET A 34 -15.14 4.15 0.67
CA MET A 34 -14.23 3.14 1.26
C MET A 34 -12.80 3.65 1.46
N SER A 35 -12.37 4.64 0.67
CA SER A 35 -11.00 5.18 0.72
C SER A 35 -10.72 6.01 1.97
N VAL A 36 -11.75 6.44 2.71
CA VAL A 36 -11.56 7.20 3.97
C VAL A 36 -11.08 6.31 5.11
N PHE A 37 -11.40 5.01 5.07
CA PHE A 37 -11.10 4.07 6.15
C PHE A 37 -9.94 3.11 5.84
N PHE A 38 -9.64 2.85 4.57
CA PHE A 38 -8.60 1.91 4.15
C PHE A 38 -7.66 2.56 3.13
N ALA A 39 -6.34 2.41 3.35
CA ALA A 39 -5.35 2.73 2.33
C ALA A 39 -5.62 1.88 1.08
N ASP A 40 -5.57 2.48 -0.10
CA ASP A 40 -5.83 1.78 -1.36
C ASP A 40 -4.83 0.61 -1.55
N PRO A 41 -5.32 -0.64 -1.73
CA PRO A 41 -4.44 -1.78 -2.01
C PRO A 41 -3.52 -1.55 -3.22
N GLY A 42 -4.01 -0.83 -4.24
CA GLY A 42 -3.21 -0.47 -5.42
C GLY A 42 -2.00 0.39 -5.06
N GLU A 43 -2.20 1.45 -4.28
CA GLU A 43 -1.12 2.28 -3.73
C GLU A 43 -0.13 1.49 -2.87
N LEU A 44 -0.61 0.59 -2.00
CA LEU A 44 0.25 -0.25 -1.18
C LEU A 44 1.14 -1.17 -2.02
N HIS A 45 0.59 -1.76 -3.10
CA HIS A 45 1.38 -2.52 -4.07
C HIS A 45 2.41 -1.65 -4.80
N ALA A 46 2.04 -0.46 -5.23
CA ALA A 46 2.96 0.46 -5.89
C ALA A 46 4.14 0.89 -4.98
N ILE A 47 3.88 1.09 -3.68
CA ILE A 47 4.92 1.37 -2.69
C ILE A 47 5.82 0.13 -2.51
N ALA A 48 5.25 -1.06 -2.37
CA ALA A 48 6.02 -2.30 -2.24
C ALA A 48 6.96 -2.52 -3.44
N ASP A 49 6.48 -2.28 -4.66
CA ASP A 49 7.30 -2.42 -5.87
C ASP A 49 8.41 -1.38 -5.96
N ARG A 50 8.17 -0.15 -5.47
CA ARG A 50 9.22 0.86 -5.36
C ARG A 50 10.30 0.44 -4.38
N ILE A 51 9.93 -0.17 -3.25
CA ILE A 51 10.87 -0.70 -2.26
C ILE A 51 11.67 -1.86 -2.85
N ALA A 52 11.02 -2.80 -3.55
CA ALA A 52 11.68 -3.92 -4.20
C ALA A 52 12.72 -3.45 -5.23
N ARG A 53 12.38 -2.46 -6.07
CA ARG A 53 13.34 -1.83 -7.00
C ARG A 53 14.53 -1.20 -6.27
N HIS A 54 14.32 -0.64 -5.08
CA HIS A 54 15.42 -0.12 -4.28
C HIS A 54 16.31 -1.24 -3.73
N ALA A 55 15.73 -2.36 -3.29
CA ALA A 55 16.49 -3.55 -2.91
C ALA A 55 17.36 -4.07 -4.07
N ASP A 56 16.80 -4.13 -5.29
CA ASP A 56 17.53 -4.51 -6.50
C ASP A 56 18.70 -3.57 -6.81
N ALA A 57 18.49 -2.26 -6.66
CA ALA A 57 19.54 -1.27 -6.83
C ALA A 57 20.67 -1.45 -5.80
N VAL A 58 20.34 -1.71 -4.53
CA VAL A 58 21.33 -2.00 -3.48
C VAL A 58 22.14 -3.26 -3.81
N ARG A 59 21.49 -4.34 -4.27
CA ARG A 59 22.20 -5.57 -4.69
C ARG A 59 23.10 -5.32 -5.89
N SER A 60 22.64 -4.54 -6.86
CA SER A 60 23.43 -4.18 -8.05
C SER A 60 24.67 -3.36 -7.67
N ASN A 61 24.53 -2.39 -6.78
CA ASN A 61 25.65 -1.61 -6.27
C ASN A 61 26.64 -2.48 -5.47
N ALA A 62 26.15 -3.42 -4.66
CA ALA A 62 27.00 -4.35 -3.94
C ALA A 62 27.78 -5.27 -4.89
N ALA A 63 27.14 -5.75 -5.97
CA ALA A 63 27.81 -6.55 -7.00
C ALA A 63 28.88 -5.75 -7.74
N ALA A 64 28.59 -4.48 -8.09
CA ALA A 64 29.55 -3.60 -8.73
C ALA A 64 30.77 -3.31 -7.84
N LEU A 65 30.54 -3.03 -6.55
CA LEU A 65 31.61 -2.85 -5.58
C LEU A 65 32.46 -4.11 -5.42
N ALA A 66 31.83 -5.28 -5.31
CA ALA A 66 32.53 -6.56 -5.21
C ALA A 66 33.40 -6.83 -6.45
N ALA A 67 32.89 -6.54 -7.64
CA ALA A 67 33.65 -6.67 -8.89
C ALA A 67 34.83 -5.69 -8.92
N ALA A 68 34.63 -4.42 -8.52
CA ALA A 68 35.70 -3.43 -8.47
C ALA A 68 36.84 -3.84 -7.53
N ILE A 69 36.52 -4.40 -6.36
CA ILE A 69 37.52 -4.91 -5.41
C ILE A 69 38.27 -6.11 -5.99
N ALA A 70 37.57 -7.02 -6.68
CA ALA A 70 38.19 -8.21 -7.26
C ALA A 70 39.15 -7.89 -8.42
N HIS A 71 38.95 -6.77 -9.11
CA HIS A 71 39.82 -6.32 -10.20
C HIS A 71 41.01 -5.48 -9.76
N ASP A 72 41.07 -5.05 -8.49
CA ASP A 72 42.20 -4.27 -8.00
C ASP A 72 43.39 -5.19 -7.68
N HIS A 73 44.58 -4.80 -8.14
CA HIS A 73 45.82 -5.55 -7.92
C HIS A 73 46.65 -4.97 -6.76
N TRP A 74 46.04 -4.12 -5.94
CA TRP A 74 46.69 -3.50 -4.80
C TRP A 74 47.13 -4.55 -3.76
N ARG A 75 48.37 -4.42 -3.28
CA ARG A 75 48.99 -5.33 -2.29
C ARG A 75 49.56 -4.55 -1.11
N GLY A 76 49.66 -5.22 0.04
CA GLY A 76 50.22 -4.71 1.29
C GLY A 76 49.15 -4.43 2.34
N THR A 77 49.58 -3.98 3.53
CA THR A 77 48.70 -3.79 4.70
C THR A 77 47.51 -2.85 4.43
N ALA A 78 47.71 -1.80 3.63
CA ALA A 78 46.62 -0.89 3.27
C ALA A 78 45.53 -1.59 2.43
N ALA A 79 45.93 -2.50 1.52
CA ALA A 79 45.00 -3.27 0.72
C ALA A 79 44.22 -4.28 1.58
N GLU A 80 44.86 -4.89 2.59
CA GLU A 80 44.20 -5.79 3.55
C GLU A 80 43.13 -5.07 4.37
N VAL A 81 43.46 -3.88 4.90
CA VAL A 81 42.51 -3.04 5.65
C VAL A 81 41.34 -2.63 4.77
N PHE A 82 41.61 -2.19 3.55
CA PHE A 82 40.56 -1.84 2.60
C PHE A 82 39.66 -3.03 2.26
N ALA A 83 40.24 -4.21 2.00
CA ALA A 83 39.47 -5.42 1.69
C ALA A 83 38.57 -5.84 2.87
N ALA A 84 39.04 -5.71 4.10
CA ALA A 84 38.24 -5.98 5.30
C ALA A 84 37.06 -4.99 5.43
N GLU A 85 37.31 -3.68 5.29
CA GLU A 85 36.28 -2.65 5.37
C GLU A 85 35.24 -2.81 4.26
N ALA A 86 35.71 -3.06 3.04
CA ALA A 86 34.84 -3.26 1.90
C ALA A 86 34.01 -4.56 2.04
N GLY A 87 34.59 -5.61 2.64
CA GLY A 87 33.86 -6.82 3.04
C GLY A 87 32.73 -6.54 4.02
N SER A 88 32.96 -5.70 5.03
CA SER A 88 31.94 -5.26 5.98
C SER A 88 30.83 -4.48 5.27
N LEU A 89 31.19 -3.49 4.45
CA LEU A 89 30.23 -2.70 3.68
C LEU A 89 29.36 -3.57 2.76
N LEU A 90 29.96 -4.56 2.08
CA LEU A 90 29.21 -5.50 1.24
C LEU A 90 28.21 -6.35 2.05
N ALA A 91 28.58 -6.76 3.26
CA ALA A 91 27.69 -7.48 4.16
C ALA A 91 26.50 -6.60 4.57
N ASP A 92 26.76 -5.33 4.91
CA ASP A 92 25.74 -4.35 5.28
C ASP A 92 24.78 -4.05 4.13
N MET A 93 25.29 -3.85 2.91
CA MET A 93 24.45 -3.65 1.73
C MET A 93 23.52 -4.85 1.47
N ARG A 94 24.04 -6.08 1.59
CA ARG A 94 23.22 -7.29 1.45
C ARG A 94 22.18 -7.40 2.54
N ALA A 95 22.51 -7.04 3.77
CA ALA A 95 21.56 -7.00 4.88
C ALA A 95 20.46 -5.94 4.66
N ALA A 96 20.84 -4.75 4.16
CA ALA A 96 19.90 -3.69 3.83
C ALA A 96 18.93 -4.12 2.72
N ALA A 97 19.43 -4.75 1.65
CA ALA A 97 18.58 -5.28 0.58
C ALA A 97 17.54 -6.29 1.11
N ARG A 98 17.96 -7.23 1.98
CA ARG A 98 17.02 -8.18 2.61
C ARG A 98 15.93 -7.49 3.44
N ARG A 99 16.29 -6.47 4.23
CA ARG A 99 15.31 -5.71 5.02
C ARG A 99 14.30 -4.98 4.13
N LEU A 100 14.73 -4.50 2.96
CA LEU A 100 13.84 -3.89 1.98
C LEU A 100 12.89 -4.92 1.36
N ASP A 101 13.38 -6.12 1.04
CA ASP A 101 12.53 -7.23 0.57
C ASP A 101 11.48 -7.62 1.61
N ASP A 102 11.90 -7.80 2.87
CA ASP A 102 10.99 -8.11 3.97
C ASP A 102 9.90 -7.05 4.14
N ALA A 103 10.26 -5.77 3.99
CA ALA A 103 9.33 -4.65 4.05
C ALA A 103 8.36 -4.63 2.86
N ALA A 104 8.86 -4.85 1.64
CA ALA A 104 8.02 -4.96 0.44
C ALA A 104 7.02 -6.11 0.56
N ASP A 105 7.46 -7.26 1.05
CA ASP A 105 6.60 -8.43 1.25
C ASP A 105 5.58 -8.21 2.37
N ALA A 106 5.98 -7.55 3.47
CA ALA A 106 5.04 -7.17 4.52
C ALA A 106 3.93 -6.25 3.99
N LEU A 107 4.28 -5.29 3.13
CA LEU A 107 3.33 -4.40 2.47
C LEU A 107 2.40 -5.15 1.51
N ARG A 108 2.92 -6.06 0.68
CA ARG A 108 2.09 -6.89 -0.22
C ARG A 108 1.09 -7.74 0.56
N ARG A 109 1.54 -8.38 1.65
CA ARG A 109 0.65 -9.13 2.55
C ARG A 109 -0.40 -8.22 3.19
N HIS A 110 -0.04 -6.99 3.54
CA HIS A 110 -0.99 -6.04 4.08
C HIS A 110 -2.03 -5.60 3.03
N ALA A 111 -1.60 -5.27 1.82
CA ALA A 111 -2.47 -4.93 0.69
C ALA A 111 -3.47 -6.05 0.40
N ALA A 112 -3.02 -7.32 0.38
CA ALA A 112 -3.90 -8.47 0.20
C ALA A 112 -4.94 -8.61 1.33
N ARG A 113 -4.57 -8.34 2.58
CA ARG A 113 -5.53 -8.32 3.70
C ARG A 113 -6.55 -7.19 3.56
N VAL A 114 -6.12 -5.99 3.18
CA VAL A 114 -7.01 -4.85 2.97
C VAL A 114 -7.99 -5.13 1.82
N GLN A 115 -7.50 -5.67 0.71
CA GLN A 115 -8.35 -6.09 -0.42
C GLN A 115 -9.40 -7.12 0.02
N GLY A 116 -9.00 -8.12 0.83
CA GLY A 116 -9.93 -9.10 1.40
C GLY A 116 -11.03 -8.46 2.25
N LEU A 117 -10.70 -7.44 3.06
CA LEU A 117 -11.69 -6.69 3.84
C LEU A 117 -12.64 -5.88 2.95
N ILE A 118 -12.11 -5.22 1.92
CA ILE A 118 -12.89 -4.50 0.91
C ILE A 118 -13.90 -5.45 0.25
N ASP A 119 -13.46 -6.65 -0.15
CA ASP A 119 -14.33 -7.64 -0.79
C ASP A 119 -15.39 -8.23 0.16
N VAL A 120 -15.11 -8.34 1.46
CA VAL A 120 -16.11 -8.73 2.46
C VAL A 120 -17.18 -7.66 2.60
N VAL A 121 -16.79 -6.39 2.78
CA VAL A 121 -17.73 -5.28 2.94
C VAL A 121 -18.56 -5.07 1.67
N ARG A 122 -17.93 -5.19 0.49
CA ARG A 122 -18.63 -5.09 -0.80
C ARG A 122 -19.69 -6.18 -0.97
N ARG A 123 -19.40 -7.42 -0.55
CA ARG A 123 -20.39 -8.51 -0.56
C ARG A 123 -21.53 -8.24 0.41
N ALA A 124 -21.21 -7.83 1.65
CA ALA A 124 -22.23 -7.47 2.63
C ALA A 124 -23.14 -6.35 2.11
N TRP A 125 -22.59 -5.36 1.38
CA TRP A 125 -23.41 -4.32 0.78
C TRP A 125 -24.30 -4.83 -0.36
N ALA A 126 -23.77 -5.65 -1.26
CA ALA A 126 -24.56 -6.24 -2.34
C ALA A 126 -25.70 -7.12 -1.80
N ASP A 127 -25.47 -7.84 -0.71
CA ASP A 127 -26.50 -8.64 -0.04
C ASP A 127 -27.63 -7.73 0.50
N VAL A 128 -27.30 -6.61 1.15
CA VAL A 128 -28.29 -5.65 1.64
C VAL A 128 -29.05 -4.97 0.50
N GLU A 129 -28.37 -4.59 -0.59
CA GLU A 129 -29.04 -4.04 -1.78
C GLU A 129 -29.98 -5.06 -2.43
N GLY A 130 -29.58 -6.34 -2.49
CA GLY A 130 -30.41 -7.43 -2.97
C GLY A 130 -31.69 -7.62 -2.13
N TRP A 131 -31.55 -7.59 -0.79
CA TRP A 131 -32.70 -7.66 0.12
C TRP A 131 -33.63 -6.46 -0.04
N SER A 132 -33.06 -5.26 -0.20
CA SER A 132 -33.83 -4.04 -0.44
C SER A 132 -34.63 -4.12 -1.75
N GLN A 133 -34.03 -4.58 -2.85
CA GLN A 133 -34.73 -4.74 -4.13
C GLN A 133 -35.83 -5.81 -4.07
N ALA A 134 -35.59 -6.93 -3.38
CA ALA A 134 -36.59 -7.96 -3.19
C ALA A 134 -37.81 -7.44 -2.41
N LEU A 135 -37.58 -6.68 -1.33
CA LEU A 135 -38.65 -6.05 -0.55
C LEU A 135 -39.47 -5.06 -1.37
N VAL A 136 -38.81 -4.24 -2.21
CA VAL A 136 -39.50 -3.30 -3.10
C VAL A 136 -40.38 -4.04 -4.12
N HIS A 137 -39.91 -5.18 -4.66
CA HIS A 137 -40.68 -6.00 -5.57
C HIS A 137 -41.89 -6.64 -4.89
N ASP A 138 -41.69 -7.26 -3.71
CA ASP A 138 -42.77 -7.88 -2.93
C ASP A 138 -43.86 -6.86 -2.57
N VAL A 139 -43.48 -5.66 -2.13
CA VAL A 139 -44.43 -4.58 -1.83
C VAL A 139 -45.15 -4.12 -3.11
N SER A 140 -44.45 -4.03 -4.25
CA SER A 140 -45.06 -3.62 -5.52
C SER A 140 -46.07 -4.64 -6.03
N ASP A 141 -45.76 -5.94 -5.94
CA ASP A 141 -46.68 -7.03 -6.27
C ASP A 141 -47.92 -7.00 -5.37
N LEU A 142 -47.74 -6.68 -4.08
CA LEU A 142 -48.86 -6.56 -3.14
C LEU A 142 -49.77 -5.35 -3.45
N VAL A 143 -49.18 -4.21 -3.83
CA VAL A 143 -49.91 -2.95 -4.10
C VAL A 143 -50.70 -3.01 -5.42
N VAL A 144 -50.19 -3.72 -6.43
CA VAL A 144 -50.89 -3.92 -7.70
C VAL A 144 -52.05 -4.93 -7.58
N GLY A 145 -52.07 -5.73 -6.50
CA GLY A 145 -53.06 -6.78 -6.27
C GLY A 145 -54.39 -6.36 -5.63
N ASP A 146 -54.42 -5.42 -4.67
CA ASP A 146 -55.66 -5.06 -3.96
C ASP A 146 -55.57 -3.71 -3.21
N GLY A 147 -56.49 -2.78 -3.50
CA GLY A 147 -56.41 -1.37 -3.05
C GLY A 147 -56.67 -1.12 -1.55
N GLY A 148 -57.01 -2.14 -0.76
CA GLY A 148 -57.29 -2.04 0.68
C GLY A 148 -56.17 -2.58 1.60
N LEU A 149 -55.11 -3.18 1.05
CA LEU A 149 -54.16 -4.02 1.79
C LEU A 149 -52.84 -3.30 2.17
N LEU A 150 -52.72 -2.03 1.82
CA LEU A 150 -51.49 -1.25 1.88
C LEU A 150 -51.04 -0.94 3.32
N ASP A 151 -51.99 -0.71 4.24
CA ASP A 151 -51.68 -0.45 5.66
C ASP A 151 -51.21 -1.70 6.41
N ASP A 152 -51.80 -2.88 6.11
CA ASP A 152 -51.37 -4.16 6.71
C ASP A 152 -50.01 -4.62 6.16
N ALA A 153 -49.73 -4.35 4.88
CA ALA A 153 -48.45 -4.63 4.25
C ALA A 153 -47.31 -3.81 4.87
N ILE A 154 -47.54 -2.49 5.06
CA ILE A 154 -46.58 -1.59 5.70
C ILE A 154 -46.34 -2.03 7.16
N ALA A 155 -47.39 -2.38 7.91
CA ALA A 155 -47.26 -2.87 9.28
C ALA A 155 -46.46 -4.19 9.37
N HIS A 156 -46.64 -5.11 8.41
CA HIS A 156 -45.92 -6.39 8.37
C HIS A 156 -44.43 -6.21 8.05
N VAL A 157 -44.09 -5.36 7.08
CA VAL A 157 -42.70 -5.06 6.71
C VAL A 157 -41.96 -4.37 7.85
N LEU A 158 -42.60 -3.39 8.51
CA LEU A 158 -42.03 -2.72 9.68
C LEU A 158 -41.82 -3.68 10.86
N SER A 159 -42.66 -4.71 11.01
CA SER A 159 -42.48 -5.77 12.01
C SER A 159 -41.30 -6.71 11.71
N GLN A 160 -40.93 -6.91 10.45
CA GLN A 160 -39.78 -7.77 10.09
C GLN A 160 -38.45 -7.03 10.20
N VAL A 161 -38.43 -5.72 9.93
CA VAL A 161 -37.23 -4.88 10.05
C VAL A 161 -36.83 -4.62 11.51
N SER A 162 -37.75 -4.80 12.47
CA SER A 162 -37.52 -4.54 13.90
C SER A 162 -37.02 -5.74 14.71
N ARG A 163 -36.65 -6.86 14.09
CA ARG A 163 -36.05 -8.05 14.76
C ARG A 163 -34.56 -8.17 14.44
#